data_AF-A0A919FBL9-F1
#
_entry.id   AF-A0A919FBL9-F1
#
_cell.length_a   1.000
_cell.length_b   1.000
_cell.length_c   1.000
_cell.angle_alpha   90.00
_cell.angle_beta   90.00
_cell.angle_gamma   90.00
#
_symmetry.space_group_name_H-M   'P 1'
#
loop_
_entity.id
_entity.type
_entity.pdbx_description
1 polymer ?
#
loop_
_entity_poly.entity_id
_entity_poly.type
_entity_poly.pdbx_seq_one_letter_code
_entity_poly.pdbx_strand_id
1 'polypeptide(L)'
;MATDAGGSAVIDKDGLDALVAVLAGRGRTVIGPIVRDGAIVLAELGSGADLPYGWGVELEAGTYRLRAREDGAAFAHSAGPQSWKTFLHPPRVREWSADRSADGDLVVTEETGTPPAYAFLGVRPCDLRAIAIQDRVLTGGRHADQGYRGRRERAFLVAVECTDPGATCFCVSMGTGPAAGPGFDLALTEVLDAGGHRFLVRAGSEEGESVLADLPRSPADPATREAAHERVAGAADRMGRSMPPVDLRTLMRETLTAGRWDDVAARCLTCGNCTMVCPTCFCTSTEDVTDLTGDHAERWRHWESCFDLDFSHLPGGSVRESPRSRYRQWATHKLGTWFDQFGSSGCVGCGRCIVWCPVGIDITEEAHALHQERESRAARPPGPESPA
;
A
#
# COMPACT_ATOMS: atom_id res chain seq x y z
N MET A 1 -10.01 -16.60 -17.27
CA MET A 1 -9.46 -16.14 -18.55
C MET A 1 -10.10 -14.79 -18.87
N ALA A 2 -9.49 -13.70 -18.43
CA ALA A 2 -9.95 -12.37 -18.80
C ALA A 2 -9.52 -12.13 -20.25
N THR A 3 -10.48 -11.78 -21.10
CA THR A 3 -10.32 -11.51 -22.53
C THR A 3 -9.42 -10.28 -22.75
N ASP A 4 -8.31 -10.51 -23.45
CA ASP A 4 -7.30 -9.55 -23.91
C ASP A 4 -7.87 -8.71 -25.07
N ALA A 5 -8.83 -7.83 -24.77
CA ALA A 5 -9.54 -7.02 -25.78
C ALA A 5 -8.88 -5.65 -26.06
N GLY A 6 -7.88 -5.24 -25.27
CA GLY A 6 -7.06 -4.06 -25.51
C GLY A 6 -5.71 -4.44 -26.12
N GLY A 7 -5.30 -3.81 -27.22
CA GLY A 7 -4.07 -4.15 -27.93
C GLY A 7 -2.83 -4.11 -27.02
N SER A 8 -2.14 -5.23 -26.87
CA SER A 8 -0.85 -5.31 -26.17
C SER A 8 0.29 -4.79 -27.06
N ALA A 9 1.16 -3.98 -26.48
CA ALA A 9 2.32 -3.40 -27.15
C ALA A 9 3.61 -3.70 -26.40
N VAL A 10 4.74 -3.51 -27.06
CA VAL A 10 6.06 -3.57 -26.45
C VAL A 10 6.74 -2.22 -26.59
N ILE A 11 7.30 -1.75 -25.48
CA ILE A 11 8.17 -0.58 -25.43
C ILE A 11 9.54 -0.99 -24.89
N ASP A 12 10.58 -0.25 -25.23
CA ASP A 12 11.92 -0.38 -24.67
C ASP A 12 12.17 0.69 -23.60
N LYS A 13 13.44 0.93 -23.25
CA LYS A 13 13.82 1.98 -22.29
C LYS A 13 13.52 3.38 -22.80
N ASP A 14 13.67 3.62 -24.10
CA ASP A 14 13.36 4.92 -24.72
C ASP A 14 11.84 5.15 -24.71
N GLY A 15 11.04 4.10 -24.92
CA GLY A 15 9.60 4.16 -24.76
C GLY A 15 9.15 4.39 -23.31
N LEU A 16 9.90 3.92 -22.32
CA LEU A 16 9.62 4.20 -20.91
C LEU A 16 9.97 5.66 -20.54
N ASP A 17 11.05 6.19 -21.09
CA ASP A 17 11.40 7.62 -20.98
C ASP A 17 10.33 8.50 -21.64
N ALA A 18 9.89 8.13 -22.85
CA ALA A 18 8.80 8.79 -23.55
C ALA A 18 7.49 8.73 -22.75
N LEU A 19 7.20 7.64 -22.03
CA LEU A 19 6.03 7.56 -21.15
C LEU A 19 6.06 8.63 -20.06
N VAL A 20 7.21 8.83 -19.40
CA VAL A 20 7.36 9.91 -18.40
C VAL A 20 7.12 11.27 -19.05
N ALA A 21 7.74 11.52 -20.21
CA ALA A 21 7.60 12.79 -20.93
C ALA A 21 6.16 13.07 -21.38
N VAL A 22 5.45 12.06 -21.91
CA VAL A 22 4.04 12.18 -22.34
C VAL A 22 3.13 12.47 -21.14
N LEU A 23 3.32 11.78 -20.03
CA LEU A 23 2.51 11.99 -18.82
C LEU A 23 2.74 13.38 -18.23
N ALA A 24 4.00 13.83 -18.16
CA ALA A 24 4.36 15.19 -17.75
C ALA A 24 3.79 16.24 -18.71
N GLY A 25 3.89 16.03 -20.03
CA GLY A 25 3.34 16.90 -21.06
C GLY A 25 1.81 17.02 -21.01
N ARG A 26 1.12 16.02 -20.45
CA ARG A 26 -0.32 16.06 -20.14
C ARG A 26 -0.64 16.73 -18.79
N GLY A 27 0.32 17.44 -18.19
CA GLY A 27 0.11 18.25 -16.99
C GLY A 27 0.08 17.47 -15.68
N ARG A 28 0.68 16.27 -15.64
CA ARG A 28 0.76 15.45 -14.43
C ARG A 28 2.16 15.49 -13.82
N THR A 29 2.22 15.51 -12.50
CA THR A 29 3.46 15.20 -11.78
C THR A 29 3.66 13.69 -11.79
N VAL A 30 4.73 13.21 -12.45
CA VAL A 30 5.03 11.79 -12.54
C VAL A 30 5.77 11.35 -11.28
N ILE A 31 5.20 10.46 -10.49
CA ILE A 31 5.80 9.89 -9.29
C ILE A 31 6.16 8.43 -9.57
N GLY A 32 7.37 8.02 -9.22
CA GLY A 32 7.79 6.63 -9.33
C GLY A 32 8.92 6.26 -8.38
N PRO A 33 9.38 5.00 -8.42
CA PRO A 33 10.47 4.56 -7.58
C PRO A 33 11.80 5.20 -8.01
N ILE A 34 12.59 5.67 -7.06
CA ILE A 34 13.97 6.13 -7.25
C ILE A 34 14.87 5.61 -6.13
N VAL A 35 16.17 5.49 -6.37
CA VAL A 35 17.14 5.23 -5.30
C VAL A 35 17.49 6.54 -4.59
N ARG A 36 17.21 6.62 -3.29
CA ARG A 36 17.59 7.76 -2.45
C ARG A 36 17.82 7.31 -1.01
N ASP A 37 18.81 7.89 -0.34
CA ASP A 37 19.09 7.67 1.09
C ASP A 37 19.19 6.19 1.50
N GLY A 38 19.74 5.35 0.62
CA GLY A 38 19.88 3.91 0.88
C GLY A 38 18.59 3.10 0.77
N ALA A 39 17.54 3.63 0.14
CA ALA A 39 16.31 2.91 -0.16
C ALA A 39 15.70 3.24 -1.53
N ILE A 40 14.80 2.39 -2.01
CA ILE A 40 13.92 2.70 -3.14
C ILE A 40 12.68 3.40 -2.57
N VAL A 41 12.56 4.69 -2.84
CA VAL A 41 11.49 5.58 -2.36
C VAL A 41 10.64 6.08 -3.53
N LEU A 42 9.45 6.60 -3.26
CA LEU A 42 8.58 7.21 -4.25
C LEU A 42 8.87 8.72 -4.30
N ALA A 43 9.23 9.23 -5.47
CA ALA A 43 9.52 10.63 -5.70
C ALA A 43 9.11 11.05 -7.12
N GLU A 44 9.15 12.36 -7.37
CA GLU A 44 8.96 12.89 -8.72
C GLU A 44 10.08 12.41 -9.65
N LEU A 45 9.68 11.93 -10.82
CA LEU A 45 10.56 11.54 -11.91
C LEU A 45 10.66 12.70 -12.91
N GLY A 46 11.88 13.12 -13.21
CA GLY A 46 12.16 14.02 -14.33
C GLY A 46 12.23 13.27 -15.66
N SER A 47 12.68 12.00 -15.64
CA SER A 47 12.74 11.16 -16.83
C SER A 47 12.69 9.67 -16.49
N GLY A 48 12.64 8.80 -17.50
CA GLY A 48 12.73 7.35 -17.31
C GLY A 48 14.07 6.91 -16.72
N ALA A 49 15.13 7.70 -16.91
CA ALA A 49 16.46 7.40 -16.39
C ALA A 49 16.57 7.49 -14.86
N ASP A 50 15.61 8.15 -14.18
CA ASP A 50 15.56 8.27 -12.72
C ASP A 50 15.14 6.97 -12.02
N LEU A 51 14.56 6.02 -12.77
CA LEU A 51 14.15 4.72 -12.26
C LEU A 51 15.35 3.93 -11.71
N PRO A 52 15.13 2.97 -10.78
CA PRO A 52 16.21 2.33 -10.04
C PRO A 52 16.85 1.19 -10.85
N TYR A 53 17.26 1.46 -12.09
CA TYR A 53 17.95 0.52 -12.96
C TYR A 53 19.18 -0.08 -12.27
N GLY A 54 19.24 -1.41 -12.25
CA GLY A 54 20.37 -2.14 -11.64
C GLY A 54 20.31 -2.17 -10.11
N TRP A 55 19.17 -1.83 -9.51
CA TRP A 55 18.97 -1.94 -8.07
C TRP A 55 17.82 -2.88 -7.73
N GLY A 56 18.08 -3.75 -6.77
CA GLY A 56 17.10 -4.59 -6.10
C GLY A 56 17.10 -4.34 -4.60
N VAL A 57 16.34 -5.16 -3.88
CA VAL A 57 16.26 -5.09 -2.42
C VAL A 57 16.40 -6.48 -1.81
N GLU A 58 17.11 -6.55 -0.69
CA GLU A 58 17.11 -7.68 0.22
C GLU A 58 16.22 -7.31 1.42
N LEU A 59 15.19 -8.10 1.65
CA LEU A 59 14.21 -7.87 2.69
C LEU A 59 14.19 -9.03 3.66
N GLU A 60 14.11 -8.73 4.95
CA GLU A 60 13.61 -9.67 5.94
C GLU A 60 12.81 -8.96 7.04
N ALA A 61 12.26 -9.70 8.00
CA ALA A 61 11.68 -9.13 9.21
C ALA A 61 12.66 -8.16 9.90
N GLY A 62 12.27 -6.90 10.02
CA GLY A 62 13.11 -5.82 10.56
C GLY A 62 14.31 -5.41 9.71
N THR A 63 14.43 -5.90 8.47
CA THR A 63 15.61 -5.67 7.62
C THR A 63 15.22 -5.21 6.21
N TYR A 64 15.82 -4.10 5.78
CA TYR A 64 15.74 -3.60 4.42
C TYR A 64 17.15 -3.19 3.96
N ARG A 65 17.59 -3.66 2.79
CA ARG A 65 18.87 -3.26 2.20
C ARG A 65 18.79 -3.19 0.68
N LEU A 66 19.40 -2.16 0.09
CA LEU A 66 19.63 -2.10 -1.35
C LEU A 66 20.67 -3.13 -1.78
N ARG A 67 20.42 -3.78 -2.90
CA ARG A 67 21.34 -4.73 -3.52
C ARG A 67 21.59 -4.31 -4.96
N ALA A 68 22.85 -4.11 -5.33
CA ALA A 68 23.20 -3.89 -6.72
C ALA A 68 22.89 -5.14 -7.56
N ARG A 69 22.43 -4.92 -8.79
CA ARG A 69 22.12 -5.96 -9.78
C ARG A 69 22.88 -5.68 -11.07
N GLU A 70 23.43 -6.72 -11.66
CA GLU A 70 24.17 -6.63 -12.93
C GLU A 70 23.25 -6.68 -14.15
N ASP A 71 22.02 -7.16 -13.96
CA ASP A 71 21.05 -7.34 -15.04
C ASP A 71 20.43 -6.01 -15.54
N GLY A 72 20.54 -4.93 -14.76
CA GLY A 72 20.06 -3.61 -15.15
C GLY A 72 18.54 -3.54 -15.28
N ALA A 73 17.80 -4.34 -14.51
CA ALA A 73 16.35 -4.23 -14.38
C ALA A 73 15.95 -2.95 -13.64
N ALA A 74 14.87 -2.28 -14.06
CA ALA A 74 14.26 -1.10 -13.42
C ALA A 74 13.25 -1.47 -12.33
N PHE A 75 12.53 -2.58 -12.47
CA PHE A 75 11.45 -2.96 -11.57
C PHE A 75 11.66 -4.33 -10.93
N ALA A 76 12.86 -4.89 -10.96
CA ALA A 76 13.20 -6.11 -10.21
C ALA A 76 13.51 -5.82 -8.73
N HIS A 77 12.55 -5.17 -8.07
CA HIS A 77 12.56 -4.84 -6.65
C HIS A 77 11.15 -4.90 -6.06
N SER A 78 11.04 -5.25 -4.79
CA SER A 78 9.78 -5.23 -4.06
C SER A 78 9.48 -3.86 -3.45
N ALA A 79 8.39 -3.76 -2.69
CA ALA A 79 7.89 -2.50 -2.16
C ALA A 79 8.84 -1.86 -1.14
N GLY A 80 9.08 -0.55 -1.29
CA GLY A 80 9.87 0.26 -0.37
C GLY A 80 9.13 0.68 0.92
N PRO A 81 9.74 1.59 1.72
CA PRO A 81 9.13 2.12 2.95
C PRO A 81 7.83 2.88 2.73
N GLN A 82 7.70 3.52 1.58
CA GLN A 82 6.56 4.36 1.26
C GLN A 82 5.47 3.57 0.52
N SER A 83 4.27 4.14 0.55
CA SER A 83 3.16 3.73 -0.30
C SER A 83 2.56 4.92 -1.01
N TRP A 84 1.83 4.65 -2.09
CA TRP A 84 1.10 5.64 -2.88
C TRP A 84 0.06 6.44 -2.07
N LYS A 85 -0.32 5.92 -0.89
CA LYS A 85 -1.11 6.63 0.11
C LYS A 85 -0.52 8.00 0.46
N THR A 86 0.81 8.15 0.48
CA THR A 86 1.48 9.42 0.80
C THR A 86 1.08 10.56 -0.15
N PHE A 87 0.64 10.24 -1.36
CA PHE A 87 0.21 11.21 -2.37
C PHE A 87 -1.32 11.35 -2.41
N LEU A 88 -2.05 10.24 -2.36
CA LEU A 88 -3.52 10.27 -2.42
C LEU A 88 -4.18 10.69 -1.10
N HIS A 89 -3.59 10.31 0.02
CA HIS A 89 -4.03 10.61 1.38
C HIS A 89 -2.83 11.10 2.20
N PRO A 90 -2.31 12.32 1.94
CA PRO A 90 -1.04 12.79 2.49
C PRO A 90 -1.02 12.85 4.03
N PRO A 91 0.18 12.75 4.64
CA PRO A 91 0.33 12.61 6.09
C PRO A 91 -0.06 13.85 6.89
N ARG A 92 -0.14 15.03 6.25
CA ARG A 92 -0.58 16.28 6.86
C ARG A 92 -1.30 17.13 5.82
N VAL A 93 -2.48 17.65 6.16
CA VAL A 93 -3.34 18.47 5.29
C VAL A 93 -3.96 19.58 6.14
N ARG A 94 -3.86 20.83 5.70
CA ARG A 94 -4.64 21.92 6.29
C ARG A 94 -6.08 21.80 5.81
N GLU A 95 -7.04 21.83 6.72
CA GLU A 95 -8.47 21.73 6.39
C GLU A 95 -9.10 23.12 6.26
N TRP A 96 -8.76 24.02 7.19
CA TRP A 96 -9.19 25.41 7.18
C TRP A 96 -8.20 26.27 7.95
N SER A 97 -8.23 27.58 7.67
CA SER A 97 -7.64 28.62 8.50
C SER A 97 -8.72 29.58 8.97
N ALA A 98 -8.45 30.31 10.05
CA ALA A 98 -9.33 31.33 10.57
C ALA A 98 -8.51 32.54 11.01
N ASP A 99 -8.95 33.72 10.58
CA ASP A 99 -8.30 34.99 10.85
C ASP A 99 -9.24 35.91 11.63
N ARG A 100 -8.71 36.67 12.58
CA ARG A 100 -9.45 37.75 13.23
C ARG A 100 -9.48 38.97 12.31
N SER A 101 -10.68 39.43 11.97
CA SER A 101 -10.89 40.65 11.18
C SER A 101 -10.54 41.90 11.98
N ALA A 102 -10.41 43.04 11.29
CA ALA A 102 -10.21 44.33 11.93
C ALA A 102 -11.34 44.73 12.90
N ASP A 103 -12.55 44.21 12.68
CA ASP A 103 -13.73 44.44 13.52
C ASP A 103 -13.82 43.44 14.70
N GLY A 104 -12.88 42.50 14.79
CA GLY A 104 -12.80 41.49 15.85
C GLY A 104 -13.53 40.18 15.55
N ASP A 105 -14.17 40.07 14.38
CA ASP A 105 -14.90 38.86 13.94
C ASP A 105 -13.94 37.76 13.46
N LEU A 106 -14.37 36.50 13.58
CA LEU A 106 -13.63 35.36 13.05
C LEU A 106 -14.02 35.08 11.60
N VAL A 107 -13.06 35.15 10.68
CA VAL A 107 -13.23 34.81 9.26
C VAL A 107 -12.62 33.45 9.01
N VAL A 108 -13.45 32.43 8.74
CA VAL A 108 -13.00 31.07 8.45
C VAL A 108 -12.86 30.88 6.93
N THR A 109 -11.70 30.41 6.49
CA THR A 109 -11.40 30.08 5.11
C THR A 109 -11.16 28.58 4.98
N GLU A 110 -12.02 27.90 4.22
CA GLU A 110 -11.82 26.50 3.87
C GLU A 110 -10.66 26.34 2.88
N GLU A 111 -9.86 25.30 3.05
CA GLU A 111 -8.79 24.96 2.11
C GLU A 111 -9.39 24.44 0.80
N THR A 112 -9.53 25.32 -0.20
CA THR A 112 -10.20 25.04 -1.48
C THR A 112 -9.22 24.90 -2.66
N GLY A 113 -7.97 24.56 -2.37
CA GLY A 113 -6.93 24.37 -3.38
C GLY A 113 -7.27 23.29 -4.42
N THR A 114 -6.91 23.56 -5.67
CA THR A 114 -7.01 22.56 -6.75
C THR A 114 -6.06 21.40 -6.46
N PRO A 115 -6.55 20.15 -6.31
CA PRO A 115 -5.68 19.02 -6.01
C PRO A 115 -4.64 18.78 -7.11
N PRO A 116 -3.42 18.32 -6.78
CA PRO A 116 -2.42 17.95 -7.78
C PRO A 116 -2.93 16.81 -8.68
N ALA A 117 -2.52 16.84 -9.95
CA ALA A 117 -2.72 15.73 -10.88
C ALA A 117 -1.46 14.85 -10.91
N TYR A 118 -1.60 13.57 -10.65
CA TYR A 118 -0.48 12.65 -10.56
C TYR A 118 -0.49 11.61 -11.67
N ALA A 119 0.70 11.17 -12.07
CA ALA A 119 0.90 9.93 -12.79
C ALA A 119 1.79 9.02 -11.94
N PHE A 120 1.27 7.87 -11.53
CA PHE A 120 2.00 6.92 -10.69
C PHE A 120 2.62 5.81 -11.53
N LEU A 121 3.94 5.84 -11.67
CA LEU A 121 4.73 4.87 -12.43
C LEU A 121 5.39 3.85 -11.50
N GLY A 122 5.07 2.57 -11.68
CA GLY A 122 5.63 1.50 -10.83
C GLY A 122 4.68 0.99 -9.75
N VAL A 123 3.37 1.20 -9.89
CA VAL A 123 2.39 0.75 -8.90
C VAL A 123 2.37 -0.79 -8.88
N ARG A 124 2.78 -1.41 -7.78
CA ARG A 124 2.72 -2.88 -7.65
C ARG A 124 1.27 -3.35 -7.58
N PRO A 125 0.93 -4.56 -8.05
CA PRO A 125 -0.45 -5.04 -7.99
C PRO A 125 -1.06 -5.09 -6.58
N CYS A 126 -0.25 -5.40 -5.56
CA CYS A 126 -0.69 -5.34 -4.17
C CYS A 126 -0.98 -3.90 -3.70
N ASP A 127 -0.28 -2.90 -4.24
CA ASP A 127 -0.58 -1.49 -4.01
C ASP A 127 -1.75 -0.99 -4.85
N LEU A 128 -1.90 -1.44 -6.09
CA LEU A 128 -3.09 -1.17 -6.91
C LEU A 128 -4.35 -1.63 -6.18
N ARG A 129 -4.29 -2.83 -5.59
CA ARG A 129 -5.36 -3.32 -4.72
C ARG A 129 -5.53 -2.47 -3.46
N ALA A 130 -4.45 -1.97 -2.88
CA ALA A 130 -4.53 -1.09 -1.71
C ALA A 130 -5.20 0.25 -2.04
N ILE A 131 -4.93 0.83 -3.22
CA ILE A 131 -5.61 2.02 -3.72
C ILE A 131 -7.11 1.74 -3.86
N ALA A 132 -7.50 0.62 -4.47
CA ALA A 132 -8.92 0.26 -4.57
C ALA A 132 -9.60 0.06 -3.20
N ILE A 133 -8.87 -0.42 -2.19
CA ILE A 133 -9.37 -0.48 -0.80
C ILE A 133 -9.55 0.94 -0.23
N GLN A 134 -8.57 1.83 -0.43
CA GLN A 134 -8.66 3.22 0.01
C GLN A 134 -9.81 3.98 -0.69
N ASP A 135 -10.02 3.76 -1.98
CA ASP A 135 -11.17 4.30 -2.73
C ASP A 135 -12.48 3.92 -2.02
N ARG A 136 -12.65 2.64 -1.67
CA ARG A 136 -13.84 2.20 -0.94
C ARG A 136 -13.96 2.83 0.45
N VAL A 137 -12.87 2.92 1.20
CA VAL A 137 -12.88 3.44 2.57
C VAL A 137 -13.17 4.94 2.60
N LEU A 138 -12.49 5.71 1.76
CA LEU A 138 -12.46 7.17 1.80
C LEU A 138 -13.57 7.80 0.96
N THR A 139 -14.11 7.11 -0.05
CA THR A 139 -15.18 7.66 -0.91
C THR A 139 -16.45 6.82 -0.97
N GLY A 140 -16.45 5.59 -0.43
CA GLY A 140 -17.61 4.68 -0.48
C GLY A 140 -18.64 4.87 0.64
N GLY A 141 -18.37 5.73 1.62
CA GLY A 141 -19.28 6.03 2.73
C GLY A 141 -20.32 7.12 2.43
N ARG A 142 -21.08 7.54 3.44
CA ARG A 142 -22.07 8.64 3.32
C ARG A 142 -21.43 9.99 3.00
N HIS A 143 -20.20 10.19 3.42
CA HIS A 143 -19.42 11.40 3.17
C HIS A 143 -18.09 10.98 2.57
N ALA A 144 -17.85 11.38 1.32
CA ALA A 144 -16.57 11.14 0.66
C ALA A 144 -15.53 12.18 1.10
N ASP A 145 -14.31 11.72 1.34
CA ASP A 145 -13.15 12.59 1.53
C ASP A 145 -12.84 13.30 0.20
N GLN A 146 -13.09 14.61 0.17
CA GLN A 146 -12.98 15.42 -1.03
C GLN A 146 -11.53 15.58 -1.51
N GLY A 147 -10.59 15.68 -0.57
CA GLY A 147 -9.18 15.79 -0.88
C GLY A 147 -8.64 14.51 -1.52
N TYR A 148 -9.00 13.36 -0.96
CA TYR A 148 -8.64 12.06 -1.55
C TYR A 148 -9.29 11.89 -2.93
N ARG A 149 -10.60 12.10 -3.02
CA ARG A 149 -11.36 11.97 -4.26
C ARG A 149 -10.78 12.82 -5.38
N GLY A 150 -10.53 14.11 -5.11
CA GLY A 150 -9.99 15.03 -6.12
C GLY A 150 -8.59 14.67 -6.60
N ARG A 151 -7.72 14.10 -5.73
CA ARG A 151 -6.42 13.58 -6.15
C ARG A 151 -6.56 12.28 -6.96
N ARG A 152 -7.46 11.38 -6.53
CA ARG A 152 -7.68 10.07 -7.15
C ARG A 152 -8.30 10.18 -8.55
N GLU A 153 -9.27 11.07 -8.75
CA GLU A 153 -9.92 11.33 -10.05
C GLU A 153 -8.96 11.93 -11.08
N ARG A 154 -7.87 12.54 -10.62
CA ARG A 154 -6.82 13.15 -11.46
C ARG A 154 -5.54 12.30 -11.52
N ALA A 155 -5.57 11.10 -10.95
CA ALA A 155 -4.44 10.19 -10.94
C ALA A 155 -4.50 9.24 -12.15
N PHE A 156 -3.37 9.10 -12.85
CA PHE A 156 -3.14 8.08 -13.87
C PHE A 156 -2.24 6.99 -13.30
N LEU A 157 -2.67 5.74 -13.37
CA LEU A 157 -2.02 4.60 -12.70
C LEU A 157 -1.34 3.70 -13.72
N VAL A 158 0.00 3.69 -13.69
CA VAL A 158 0.85 2.75 -14.42
C VAL A 158 1.31 1.65 -13.47
N ALA A 159 0.58 0.54 -13.49
CA ALA A 159 0.91 -0.64 -12.73
C ALA A 159 2.11 -1.37 -13.34
N VAL A 160 2.99 -1.92 -12.50
CA VAL A 160 4.07 -2.80 -12.94
C VAL A 160 3.94 -4.14 -12.23
N GLU A 161 3.61 -5.18 -13.00
CA GLU A 161 3.47 -6.54 -12.49
C GLU A 161 4.75 -7.00 -11.81
N CYS A 162 4.58 -7.77 -10.72
CA CYS A 162 5.71 -8.14 -9.89
C CYS A 162 6.42 -9.36 -10.49
N THR A 163 7.68 -9.20 -10.85
CA THR A 163 8.54 -10.27 -11.37
C THR A 163 9.66 -10.65 -10.39
N ASP A 164 9.83 -9.91 -9.28
CA ASP A 164 10.87 -10.11 -8.26
C ASP A 164 10.27 -9.81 -6.86
N PRO A 165 9.58 -10.79 -6.25
CA PRO A 165 8.98 -10.61 -4.93
C PRO A 165 10.05 -10.57 -3.84
N GLY A 166 9.83 -9.78 -2.79
CA GLY A 166 10.68 -9.79 -1.61
C GLY A 166 10.37 -10.98 -0.68
N ALA A 167 11.32 -11.37 0.17
CA ALA A 167 11.15 -12.52 1.07
C ALA A 167 9.94 -12.39 2.00
N THR A 168 9.58 -11.16 2.38
CA THR A 168 8.44 -10.84 3.27
C THR A 168 7.09 -10.75 2.54
N CYS A 169 7.06 -10.89 1.22
CA CYS A 169 5.83 -10.76 0.44
C CYS A 169 4.97 -12.04 0.53
N PHE A 170 3.65 -11.87 0.63
CA PHE A 170 2.66 -12.94 0.70
C PHE A 170 1.36 -12.60 -0.03
N CYS A 171 1.41 -11.68 -1.01
CA CYS A 171 0.23 -11.16 -1.70
C CYS A 171 -0.54 -12.21 -2.52
N VAL A 172 0.10 -13.33 -2.88
CA VAL A 172 -0.54 -14.52 -3.46
C VAL A 172 -1.59 -15.08 -2.51
N SER A 173 -1.23 -15.33 -1.24
CA SER A 173 -2.17 -15.85 -0.23
C SER A 173 -3.32 -14.88 0.09
N MET A 174 -3.14 -13.59 -0.23
CA MET A 174 -4.18 -12.57 -0.09
C MET A 174 -5.00 -12.35 -1.37
N GLY A 175 -4.64 -12.97 -2.49
CA GLY A 175 -5.30 -12.78 -3.79
C GLY A 175 -5.14 -11.36 -4.37
N THR A 176 -3.99 -10.73 -4.16
CA THR A 176 -3.76 -9.29 -4.48
C THR A 176 -2.57 -9.03 -5.41
N GLY A 177 -1.98 -10.09 -5.96
CA GLY A 177 -0.84 -10.06 -6.87
C GLY A 177 -0.34 -11.49 -7.12
N PRO A 178 0.76 -11.70 -7.86
CA PRO A 178 1.71 -10.71 -8.40
C PRO A 178 1.32 -10.11 -9.76
N ALA A 179 0.30 -10.63 -10.43
CA ALA A 179 -0.28 -10.08 -11.66
C ALA A 179 -1.22 -8.89 -11.35
N ALA A 180 -1.33 -7.95 -12.28
CA ALA A 180 -2.20 -6.79 -12.13
C ALA A 180 -3.68 -7.20 -12.27
N GLY A 181 -4.48 -6.88 -11.24
CA GLY A 181 -5.93 -6.87 -11.34
C GLY A 181 -6.46 -5.59 -12.02
N PRO A 182 -7.78 -5.38 -12.08
CA PRO A 182 -8.35 -4.17 -12.67
C PRO A 182 -8.01 -2.89 -11.86
N GLY A 183 -8.22 -1.73 -12.47
CA GLY A 183 -8.09 -0.42 -11.84
C GLY A 183 -6.84 0.38 -12.21
N PHE A 184 -6.09 -0.06 -13.22
CA PHE A 184 -4.95 0.66 -13.80
C PHE A 184 -5.33 1.30 -15.15
N ASP A 185 -4.56 2.30 -15.57
CA ASP A 185 -4.63 2.87 -16.93
C ASP A 185 -3.67 2.14 -17.87
N LEU A 186 -2.46 1.84 -17.39
CA LEU A 186 -1.49 0.97 -18.06
C LEU A 186 -0.97 -0.10 -17.10
N ALA A 187 -0.76 -1.31 -17.60
CA ALA A 187 -0.03 -2.37 -16.90
C ALA A 187 1.21 -2.76 -17.69
N LEU A 188 2.36 -2.75 -17.02
CA LEU A 188 3.67 -3.09 -17.55
C LEU A 188 4.14 -4.42 -16.96
N THR A 189 4.80 -5.22 -17.77
CA THR A 189 5.57 -6.39 -17.32
C THR A 189 6.98 -6.25 -17.87
N GLU A 190 7.97 -6.11 -16.98
CA GLU A 190 9.38 -6.01 -17.36
C GLU A 190 9.92 -7.39 -17.79
N VAL A 191 10.43 -7.46 -19.02
CA VAL A 191 11.03 -8.64 -19.61
C VAL A 191 12.49 -8.33 -19.94
N LEU A 192 13.37 -9.08 -19.30
CA LEU A 192 14.81 -8.95 -19.46
C LEU A 192 15.42 -10.32 -19.71
N ASP A 193 15.79 -10.61 -20.94
CA ASP A 193 16.32 -11.92 -21.35
C ASP A 193 17.37 -11.76 -22.46
N ALA A 194 17.74 -12.86 -23.12
CA ALA A 194 18.69 -12.84 -24.23
C ALA A 194 18.23 -11.97 -25.43
N GLY A 195 16.93 -11.71 -25.55
CA GLY A 195 16.33 -10.79 -26.52
C GLY A 195 16.35 -9.32 -26.11
N GLY A 196 16.96 -8.98 -24.96
CA GLY A 196 17.15 -7.62 -24.49
C GLY A 196 16.16 -7.18 -23.41
N HIS A 197 16.16 -5.88 -23.11
CA HIS A 197 15.36 -5.25 -22.07
C HIS A 197 14.14 -4.57 -22.70
N ARG A 198 12.94 -5.08 -22.40
CA ARG A 198 11.68 -4.58 -22.95
C ARG A 198 10.53 -4.68 -21.95
N PHE A 199 9.46 -3.96 -22.21
CA PHE A 199 8.27 -3.94 -21.36
C PHE A 199 7.05 -4.31 -22.19
N LEU A 200 6.34 -5.36 -21.77
CA LEU A 200 5.00 -5.63 -22.27
C LEU A 200 4.04 -4.61 -21.66
N VAL A 201 3.26 -3.92 -22.47
CA VAL A 201 2.30 -2.89 -22.03
C VAL A 201 0.89 -3.29 -22.44
N ARG A 202 -0.04 -3.19 -21.49
CA ARG A 202 -1.49 -3.37 -21.71
C ARG A 202 -2.25 -2.15 -21.23
N ALA A 203 -3.16 -1.63 -22.04
CA ALA A 203 -4.07 -0.58 -21.61
C ALA A 203 -5.25 -1.16 -20.82
N GLY A 204 -5.64 -0.45 -19.75
CA GLY A 204 -6.77 -0.79 -18.88
C GLY A 204 -7.87 0.27 -18.84
N SER A 205 -7.66 1.41 -19.50
CA SER A 205 -8.63 2.51 -19.64
C SER A 205 -8.50 3.17 -21.02
N GLU A 206 -9.53 3.92 -21.44
CA GLU A 206 -9.50 4.71 -22.68
C GLU A 206 -8.35 5.73 -22.68
N GLU A 207 -8.07 6.33 -21.53
CA GLU A 207 -6.94 7.24 -21.40
C GLU A 207 -5.60 6.48 -21.51
N GLY A 208 -5.51 5.27 -20.94
CA GLY A 208 -4.38 4.37 -21.11
C GLY A 208 -4.11 4.05 -22.58
N GLU A 209 -5.16 3.75 -23.36
CA GLU A 209 -5.04 3.52 -24.80
C GLU A 209 -4.51 4.77 -25.53
N SER A 210 -5.03 5.95 -25.18
CA SER A 210 -4.57 7.22 -25.73
C SER A 210 -3.10 7.50 -25.42
N VAL A 211 -2.66 7.30 -24.18
CA VAL A 211 -1.25 7.48 -23.81
C VAL A 211 -0.37 6.45 -24.53
N LEU A 212 -0.78 5.18 -24.55
CA LEU A 212 -0.05 4.13 -25.25
C LEU A 212 0.08 4.45 -26.74
N ALA A 213 -0.93 5.10 -27.34
CA ALA A 213 -0.93 5.50 -28.73
C ALA A 213 0.16 6.54 -29.09
N ASP A 214 0.61 7.32 -28.11
CA ASP A 214 1.64 8.36 -28.28
C ASP A 214 3.07 7.85 -28.03
N LEU A 215 3.23 6.61 -27.56
CA LEU A 215 4.56 6.06 -27.23
C LEU A 215 5.26 5.43 -28.45
N PRO A 216 6.60 5.52 -28.54
CA PRO A 216 7.41 4.64 -29.37
C PRO A 216 7.17 3.18 -28.95
N ARG A 217 6.51 2.40 -29.80
CA ARG A 217 6.10 1.03 -29.49
C ARG A 217 6.08 0.14 -30.71
N SER A 218 6.19 -1.16 -30.48
CA SER A 218 5.93 -2.21 -31.46
C SER A 218 4.76 -3.08 -31.02
N PRO A 219 4.11 -3.82 -31.93
CA PRO A 219 3.14 -4.84 -31.55
C PRO A 219 3.81 -5.88 -30.64
N ALA A 220 3.13 -6.29 -29.56
CA ALA A 220 3.68 -7.36 -28.74
C ALA A 220 3.77 -8.67 -29.55
N ASP A 221 4.92 -9.32 -29.52
CA ASP A 221 5.14 -10.63 -30.12
C ASP A 221 4.78 -11.77 -29.14
N PRO A 222 4.52 -12.99 -29.62
CA PRO A 222 4.16 -14.12 -28.75
C PRO A 222 5.22 -14.46 -27.69
N ALA A 223 6.51 -14.37 -28.03
CA ALA A 223 7.59 -14.73 -27.10
C ALA A 223 7.69 -13.74 -25.94
N THR A 224 7.50 -12.43 -26.19
CA THR A 224 7.45 -11.43 -25.12
C THR A 224 6.24 -11.63 -24.21
N ARG A 225 5.06 -12.00 -24.75
CA ARG A 225 3.87 -12.29 -23.92
C ARG A 225 4.09 -13.51 -23.02
N GLU A 226 4.66 -14.57 -23.58
CA GLU A 226 4.98 -15.80 -22.86
C GLU A 226 6.01 -15.53 -21.75
N ALA A 227 7.13 -14.88 -22.08
CA ALA A 227 8.16 -14.52 -21.11
C ALA A 227 7.64 -13.62 -19.98
N ALA A 228 6.78 -12.64 -20.30
CA ALA A 228 6.11 -11.80 -19.31
C ALA A 228 5.23 -12.64 -18.37
N HIS A 229 4.40 -13.52 -18.93
CA HIS A 229 3.53 -14.41 -18.15
C HIS A 229 4.33 -15.35 -17.24
N GLU A 230 5.35 -16.02 -17.77
CA GLU A 230 6.22 -16.93 -17.00
C GLU A 230 6.94 -16.22 -15.85
N ARG A 231 7.42 -14.99 -16.06
CA ARG A 231 8.08 -14.19 -15.02
C ARG A 231 7.15 -13.86 -13.86
N VAL A 232 5.91 -13.47 -14.16
CA VAL A 232 4.89 -13.16 -13.15
C VAL A 232 4.43 -14.44 -12.43
N ALA A 233 4.24 -15.54 -13.16
CA ALA A 233 3.92 -16.84 -12.57
C ALA A 233 5.03 -17.33 -11.63
N GLY A 234 6.29 -17.30 -12.08
CA GLY A 234 7.43 -17.68 -11.25
C GLY A 234 7.63 -16.76 -10.04
N ALA A 235 7.21 -15.49 -10.11
CA ALA A 235 7.18 -14.62 -8.94
C ALA A 235 6.14 -15.07 -7.90
N ALA A 236 5.02 -15.68 -8.30
CA ALA A 236 4.08 -16.25 -7.35
C ALA A 236 4.72 -17.42 -6.58
N ASP A 237 5.43 -18.30 -7.29
CA ASP A 237 6.07 -19.51 -6.72
C ASP A 237 7.24 -19.19 -5.78
N ARG A 238 7.89 -18.03 -5.95
CA ARG A 238 9.01 -17.60 -5.09
C ARG A 238 8.59 -16.92 -3.79
N MET A 239 7.29 -16.70 -3.55
CA MET A 239 6.83 -16.15 -2.27
C MET A 239 6.80 -17.24 -1.19
N GLY A 240 7.70 -17.14 -0.21
CA GLY A 240 7.83 -18.14 0.86
C GLY A 240 6.84 -18.00 2.02
N ARG A 241 6.12 -16.88 2.12
CA ARG A 241 5.18 -16.60 3.22
C ARG A 241 3.73 -16.68 2.77
N SER A 242 2.86 -17.10 3.68
CA SER A 242 1.41 -17.19 3.45
C SER A 242 0.63 -17.02 4.74
N MET A 243 -0.60 -16.52 4.62
CA MET A 243 -1.58 -16.63 5.70
C MET A 243 -2.04 -18.10 5.85
N PRO A 244 -2.48 -18.53 7.05
CA PRO A 244 -3.07 -19.85 7.22
C PRO A 244 -4.29 -20.02 6.29
N PRO A 245 -4.50 -21.21 5.69
CA PRO A 245 -5.55 -21.45 4.71
C PRO A 245 -6.92 -21.66 5.39
N VAL A 246 -7.31 -20.69 6.21
CA VAL A 246 -8.55 -20.67 6.99
C VAL A 246 -9.26 -19.33 6.80
N ASP A 247 -10.53 -19.25 7.18
CA ASP A 247 -11.23 -17.98 7.22
C ASP A 247 -10.63 -17.07 8.31
N LEU A 248 -9.81 -16.10 7.90
CA LEU A 248 -9.12 -15.19 8.81
C LEU A 248 -10.10 -14.37 9.66
N ARG A 249 -11.30 -14.07 9.15
CA ARG A 249 -12.35 -13.38 9.90
C ARG A 249 -12.79 -14.21 11.10
N THR A 250 -13.05 -15.49 10.89
CA THR A 250 -13.40 -16.45 11.94
C THR A 250 -12.23 -16.67 12.89
N LEU A 251 -11.01 -16.84 12.36
CA LEU A 251 -9.81 -16.99 13.19
C LEU A 251 -9.64 -15.81 14.15
N MET A 252 -9.71 -14.57 13.67
CA MET A 252 -9.57 -13.37 14.51
C MET A 252 -10.67 -13.28 15.57
N ARG A 253 -11.91 -13.63 15.23
CA ARG A 253 -13.05 -13.62 16.16
C ARG A 253 -12.91 -14.66 17.27
N GLU A 254 -12.43 -15.85 16.94
CA GLU A 254 -12.38 -16.98 17.89
C GLU A 254 -11.10 -17.01 18.74
N THR A 255 -10.15 -16.12 18.46
CA THR A 255 -8.87 -16.07 19.17
C THR A 255 -8.70 -14.82 20.02
N LEU A 256 -9.74 -14.01 20.28
CA LEU A 256 -9.64 -12.74 21.04
C LEU A 256 -9.01 -12.86 22.43
N THR A 257 -9.13 -14.03 23.06
CA THR A 257 -8.58 -14.38 24.38
C THR A 257 -7.35 -15.29 24.32
N ALA A 258 -6.80 -15.54 23.13
CA ALA A 258 -5.64 -16.40 22.94
C ALA A 258 -4.42 -15.91 23.75
N GLY A 259 -3.64 -16.86 24.26
CA GLY A 259 -2.37 -16.59 24.95
C GLY A 259 -1.34 -15.96 24.02
N ARG A 260 -1.37 -16.31 22.72
CA ARG A 260 -0.48 -15.77 21.68
C ARG A 260 -0.42 -14.24 21.63
N TRP A 261 -1.50 -13.55 22.02
CA TRP A 261 -1.49 -12.09 22.09
C TRP A 261 -0.55 -11.53 23.17
N ASP A 262 -0.27 -12.27 24.24
CA ASP A 262 0.73 -11.89 25.25
C ASP A 262 2.15 -12.01 24.70
N ASP A 263 2.43 -13.07 23.92
CA ASP A 263 3.75 -13.31 23.31
C ASP A 263 4.15 -12.20 22.33
N VAL A 264 3.19 -11.75 21.50
CA VAL A 264 3.45 -10.63 20.59
C VAL A 264 3.51 -9.29 21.32
N ALA A 265 2.68 -9.10 22.36
CA ALA A 265 2.70 -7.90 23.19
C ALA A 265 4.03 -7.71 23.91
N ALA A 266 4.66 -8.79 24.39
CA ALA A 266 5.95 -8.75 25.06
C ALA A 266 7.10 -8.30 24.15
N ARG A 267 6.98 -8.48 22.83
CA ARG A 267 7.96 -8.04 21.83
C ARG A 267 7.63 -6.65 21.26
N CYS A 268 6.34 -6.32 21.15
CA CYS A 268 5.88 -5.13 20.44
C CYS A 268 6.27 -3.84 21.15
N LEU A 269 7.01 -2.97 20.46
CA LEU A 269 7.36 -1.62 20.95
C LEU A 269 6.20 -0.62 20.88
N THR A 270 5.08 -0.99 20.25
CA THR A 270 3.94 -0.10 19.98
C THR A 270 4.30 1.19 19.22
N CYS A 271 5.35 1.15 18.39
CA CYS A 271 5.87 2.30 17.65
C CYS A 271 5.03 2.76 16.44
N GLY A 272 3.94 2.07 16.09
CA GLY A 272 3.07 2.46 14.97
C GLY A 272 3.61 2.23 13.56
N ASN A 273 4.89 1.87 13.36
CA ASN A 273 5.51 1.68 12.03
C ASN A 273 4.67 0.82 11.08
N CYS A 274 4.09 -0.28 11.58
CA CYS A 274 3.28 -1.20 10.78
C CYS A 274 2.00 -0.57 10.20
N THR A 275 1.53 0.53 10.78
CA THR A 275 0.41 1.33 10.26
C THR A 275 0.88 2.45 9.33
N MET A 276 2.03 3.06 9.62
CA MET A 276 2.61 4.15 8.82
C MET A 276 3.01 3.68 7.43
N VAL A 277 3.71 2.54 7.34
CA VAL A 277 4.14 1.96 6.05
C VAL A 277 3.02 1.24 5.31
N CYS A 278 1.87 1.00 5.96
CA CYS A 278 0.81 0.20 5.36
C CYS A 278 0.01 1.02 4.34
N PRO A 279 -0.17 0.50 3.11
CA PRO A 279 -0.86 1.24 2.06
C PRO A 279 -2.38 1.35 2.28
N THR A 280 -2.96 0.48 3.12
CA THR A 280 -4.41 0.44 3.41
C THR A 280 -4.80 1.09 4.74
N CYS A 281 -3.86 1.41 5.64
CA CYS A 281 -4.18 2.14 6.88
C CYS A 281 -4.53 3.60 6.57
N PHE A 282 -5.59 4.13 7.18
CA PHE A 282 -6.20 5.43 6.83
C PHE A 282 -6.58 6.29 8.04
N CYS A 283 -6.16 5.89 9.25
CA CYS A 283 -6.49 6.61 10.48
C CYS A 283 -5.85 8.00 10.48
N THR A 284 -6.61 8.99 10.92
CA THR A 284 -6.18 10.39 11.01
C THR A 284 -6.71 11.01 12.30
N SER A 285 -6.04 12.07 12.74
CA SER A 285 -6.48 13.00 13.78
C SER A 285 -6.51 14.42 13.25
N THR A 286 -7.09 15.32 14.03
CA THR A 286 -7.09 16.77 13.76
C THR A 286 -6.46 17.52 14.92
N GLU A 287 -5.58 18.46 14.60
CA GLU A 287 -4.95 19.38 15.53
C GLU A 287 -5.30 20.81 15.14
N ASP A 288 -5.69 21.63 16.12
CA ASP A 288 -5.88 23.05 15.95
C ASP A 288 -4.64 23.78 16.50
N VAL A 289 -4.00 24.58 15.65
CA VAL A 289 -2.82 25.40 16.02
C VAL A 289 -3.17 26.87 15.94
N THR A 290 -2.61 27.67 16.84
CA THR A 290 -2.74 29.13 16.83
C THR A 290 -1.37 29.76 16.74
N ASP A 291 -1.30 30.92 16.10
CA ASP A 291 -0.09 31.73 16.15
C ASP A 291 0.06 32.41 17.54
N LEU A 292 1.20 33.03 17.79
CA LEU A 292 1.45 33.68 19.09
C LEU A 292 0.65 34.98 19.28
N THR A 293 0.07 35.54 18.20
CA THR A 293 -0.77 36.74 18.29
C THR A 293 -2.18 36.40 18.75
N GLY A 294 -2.66 35.19 18.45
CA GLY A 294 -4.04 34.78 18.68
C GLY A 294 -5.01 35.30 17.61
N ASP A 295 -4.48 35.93 16.55
CA ASP A 295 -5.26 36.45 15.43
C ASP A 295 -5.36 35.45 14.28
N HIS A 296 -4.56 34.38 14.31
CA HIS A 296 -4.59 33.33 13.30
C HIS A 296 -4.68 31.93 13.92
N ALA A 297 -5.56 31.10 13.36
CA ALA A 297 -5.71 29.69 13.72
C ALA A 297 -5.79 28.81 12.47
N GLU A 298 -5.28 27.59 12.56
CA GLU A 298 -5.39 26.60 11.49
C GLU A 298 -5.80 25.24 12.06
N ARG A 299 -6.65 24.52 11.32
CA ARG A 299 -6.87 23.09 11.56
C ARG A 299 -6.08 22.26 10.59
N TRP A 300 -5.34 21.32 11.14
CA TRP A 300 -4.55 20.35 10.40
C TRP A 300 -5.02 18.93 10.68
N ARG A 301 -5.34 18.20 9.61
CA ARG A 301 -5.45 16.75 9.66
C ARG A 301 -4.07 16.13 9.52
N HIS A 302 -3.76 15.12 10.32
CA HIS A 302 -2.53 14.33 10.18
C HIS A 302 -2.81 12.83 10.31
N TRP A 303 -1.95 11.98 9.77
CA TRP A 303 -2.04 10.54 10.01
C TRP A 303 -1.89 10.23 11.50
N GLU A 304 -2.67 9.27 11.97
CA GLU A 304 -2.58 8.78 13.35
C GLU A 304 -2.54 7.25 13.35
N SER A 305 -1.96 6.67 14.40
CA SER A 305 -1.85 5.22 14.55
C SER A 305 -2.83 4.68 15.58
N CYS A 306 -3.42 3.51 15.30
CA CYS A 306 -4.12 2.75 16.32
C CYS A 306 -3.21 2.19 17.42
N PHE A 307 -1.89 2.40 17.31
CA PHE A 307 -0.91 2.14 18.36
C PHE A 307 -0.66 3.35 19.28
N ASP A 308 -1.13 4.55 18.92
CA ASP A 308 -1.02 5.73 19.76
C ASP A 308 -2.04 5.65 20.90
N LEU A 309 -1.63 6.06 22.10
CA LEU A 309 -2.50 6.01 23.29
C LEU A 309 -3.71 6.94 23.14
N ASP A 310 -3.48 8.13 22.61
CA ASP A 310 -4.48 9.19 22.46
C ASP A 310 -5.51 8.87 21.38
N PHE A 311 -5.16 8.05 20.37
CA PHE A 311 -6.09 7.60 19.34
C PHE A 311 -7.30 6.82 19.89
N SER A 312 -7.19 6.28 21.10
CA SER A 312 -8.28 5.56 21.78
C SER A 312 -8.86 6.31 22.99
N HIS A 313 -8.50 7.58 23.16
CA HIS A 313 -8.95 8.40 24.28
C HIS A 313 -10.44 8.72 24.18
N LEU A 314 -11.15 8.47 25.28
CA LEU A 314 -12.54 8.87 25.50
C LEU A 314 -12.61 9.65 26.82
N PRO A 315 -13.75 10.29 27.18
CA PRO A 315 -13.89 11.05 28.43
C PRO A 315 -13.58 10.30 29.74
N GLY A 316 -13.33 8.97 29.69
CA GLY A 316 -12.88 8.15 30.82
C GLY A 316 -11.45 7.61 30.71
N GLY A 317 -10.66 8.09 29.75
CA GLY A 317 -9.31 7.61 29.46
C GLY A 317 -9.21 6.80 28.17
N SER A 318 -8.01 6.29 27.88
CA SER A 318 -7.74 5.50 26.68
C SER A 318 -8.28 4.08 26.82
N VAL A 319 -9.06 3.62 25.84
CA VAL A 319 -9.64 2.26 25.87
C VAL A 319 -8.58 1.18 25.64
N ARG A 320 -7.45 1.52 25.01
CA ARG A 320 -6.39 0.57 24.62
C ARG A 320 -5.05 0.93 25.27
N GLU A 321 -4.96 0.71 26.58
CA GLU A 321 -3.79 1.07 27.39
C GLU A 321 -2.62 0.09 27.27
N SER A 322 -2.86 -1.18 26.93
CA SER A 322 -1.80 -2.20 26.85
C SER A 322 -1.33 -2.50 25.41
N PRO A 323 -0.04 -2.89 25.21
CA PRO A 323 0.45 -3.38 23.93
C PRO A 323 -0.39 -4.53 23.35
N ARG A 324 -0.84 -5.46 24.21
CA ARG A 324 -1.77 -6.55 23.86
C ARG A 324 -3.04 -6.01 23.22
N SER A 325 -3.68 -5.02 23.85
CA SER A 325 -4.94 -4.46 23.36
C SER A 325 -4.79 -3.76 22.01
N ARG A 326 -3.69 -3.01 21.81
CA ARG A 326 -3.40 -2.26 20.57
C ARG A 326 -3.03 -3.20 19.41
N TYR A 327 -2.12 -4.15 19.64
CA TYR A 327 -1.74 -5.11 18.60
C TYR A 327 -2.91 -6.00 18.19
N ARG A 328 -3.68 -6.53 19.15
CA ARG A 328 -4.90 -7.30 18.87
C ARG A 328 -5.89 -6.47 18.07
N GLN A 329 -6.15 -5.22 18.46
CA GLN A 329 -7.06 -4.34 17.71
C GLN A 329 -6.59 -4.17 16.25
N TRP A 330 -5.30 -3.90 16.04
CA TRP A 330 -4.74 -3.76 14.70
C TRP A 330 -4.91 -5.02 13.86
N ALA A 331 -4.50 -6.19 14.38
CA ALA A 331 -4.58 -7.46 13.65
C ALA A 331 -6.04 -7.87 13.38
N THR A 332 -6.90 -7.79 14.40
CA THR A 332 -8.33 -8.12 14.28
C THR A 332 -9.05 -7.17 13.32
N HIS A 333 -8.77 -5.86 13.36
CA HIS A 333 -9.36 -4.92 12.41
C HIS A 333 -8.92 -5.24 10.99
N LYS A 334 -7.62 -5.45 10.78
CA LYS A 334 -7.04 -5.65 9.45
C LYS A 334 -7.40 -6.99 8.79
N LEU A 335 -7.40 -8.08 9.56
CA LEU A 335 -7.63 -9.44 9.04
C LEU A 335 -9.08 -9.92 9.23
N GLY A 336 -9.84 -9.31 10.15
CA GLY A 336 -11.19 -9.75 10.50
C GLY A 336 -12.25 -8.70 10.25
N THR A 337 -12.41 -7.71 11.13
CA THR A 337 -13.58 -6.83 11.09
C THR A 337 -13.60 -5.87 9.89
N TRP A 338 -12.51 -5.77 9.13
CA TRP A 338 -12.51 -5.10 7.81
C TRP A 338 -13.56 -5.69 6.86
N PHE A 339 -13.80 -7.01 6.93
CA PHE A 339 -14.82 -7.65 6.11
C PHE A 339 -16.22 -7.13 6.45
N ASP A 340 -16.50 -6.85 7.73
CA ASP A 340 -17.80 -6.34 8.17
C ASP A 340 -18.04 -4.91 7.71
N GLN A 341 -16.96 -4.10 7.62
CA GLN A 341 -17.04 -2.68 7.22
C GLN A 341 -16.96 -2.50 5.69
N PHE A 342 -16.08 -3.25 5.03
CA PHE A 342 -15.67 -2.99 3.64
C PHE A 342 -15.66 -4.24 2.76
N GLY A 343 -16.22 -5.37 3.22
CA GLY A 343 -16.41 -6.58 2.41
C GLY A 343 -15.12 -7.23 1.89
N SER A 344 -13.97 -6.92 2.47
CA SER A 344 -12.66 -7.45 2.08
C SER A 344 -11.68 -7.44 3.26
N SER A 345 -10.52 -8.09 3.12
CA SER A 345 -9.42 -7.92 4.08
C SER A 345 -8.75 -6.55 3.89
N GLY A 346 -8.32 -5.92 4.98
CA GLY A 346 -7.48 -4.74 4.97
C GLY A 346 -6.00 -5.03 4.69
N CYS A 347 -5.62 -6.30 4.48
CA CYS A 347 -4.26 -6.70 4.14
C CYS A 347 -4.14 -7.07 2.65
N VAL A 348 -3.08 -6.57 2.01
CA VAL A 348 -2.74 -6.86 0.60
C VAL A 348 -1.43 -7.68 0.46
N GLY A 349 -0.93 -8.23 1.56
CA GLY A 349 0.26 -9.10 1.54
C GLY A 349 1.56 -8.47 1.02
N CYS A 350 1.68 -7.14 1.05
CA CYS A 350 2.88 -6.43 0.58
C CYS A 350 4.12 -6.65 1.45
N GLY A 351 3.98 -7.13 2.69
CA GLY A 351 5.10 -7.43 3.59
C GLY A 351 5.72 -6.23 4.30
N ARG A 352 5.42 -4.97 3.94
CA ARG A 352 6.05 -3.77 4.56
C ARG A 352 5.98 -3.74 6.09
N CYS A 353 4.86 -4.15 6.68
CA CYS A 353 4.71 -4.18 8.15
C CYS A 353 5.68 -5.15 8.84
N ILE A 354 6.15 -6.18 8.12
CA ILE A 354 7.13 -7.16 8.61
C ILE A 354 8.54 -6.56 8.49
N VAL A 355 8.85 -6.00 7.32
CA VAL A 355 10.14 -5.35 7.01
C VAL A 355 10.46 -4.21 7.97
N TRP A 356 9.48 -3.35 8.24
CA TRP A 356 9.66 -2.13 9.04
C TRP A 356 9.31 -2.29 10.52
N CYS A 357 9.09 -3.54 10.96
CA CYS A 357 8.98 -3.83 12.38
C CYS A 357 10.40 -3.92 12.98
N PRO A 358 10.81 -2.99 13.87
CA PRO A 358 12.17 -2.98 14.42
C PRO A 358 12.52 -4.22 15.27
N VAL A 359 11.50 -4.97 15.70
CA VAL A 359 11.63 -6.20 16.50
C VAL A 359 11.25 -7.45 15.70
N GLY A 360 11.11 -7.33 14.37
CA GLY A 360 10.90 -8.47 13.47
C GLY A 360 9.58 -9.23 13.68
N ILE A 361 8.50 -8.56 14.11
CA ILE A 361 7.18 -9.21 14.21
C ILE A 361 6.64 -9.48 12.80
N ASP A 362 6.38 -10.76 12.52
CA ASP A 362 5.78 -11.24 11.29
C ASP A 362 4.29 -11.57 11.47
N ILE A 363 3.42 -10.80 10.81
CA ILE A 363 1.97 -11.00 10.90
C ILE A 363 1.51 -12.38 10.41
N THR A 364 2.23 -13.00 9.48
CA THR A 364 1.90 -14.34 8.98
C THR A 364 2.20 -15.40 10.04
N GLU A 365 3.34 -15.29 10.74
CA GLU A 365 3.67 -16.16 11.88
C GLU A 365 2.66 -16.00 13.01
N GLU A 366 2.26 -14.77 13.34
CA GLU A 366 1.23 -14.53 14.36
C GLU A 366 -0.11 -15.16 13.98
N ALA A 367 -0.52 -15.07 12.72
CA ALA A 367 -1.76 -15.70 12.25
C ALA A 367 -1.70 -17.24 12.31
N HIS A 368 -0.58 -17.85 11.92
CA HIS A 368 -0.38 -19.29 12.03
C HIS A 368 -0.35 -19.76 13.49
N ALA A 369 0.30 -19.02 14.38
CA ALA A 369 0.34 -19.36 15.80
C ALA A 369 -1.04 -19.27 16.47
N LEU A 370 -1.83 -18.23 16.14
CA LEU A 370 -3.22 -18.12 16.58
C LEU A 370 -4.07 -19.29 16.09
N HIS A 371 -3.86 -19.73 14.84
CA HIS A 371 -4.55 -20.89 14.28
C HIS A 371 -4.17 -22.17 15.02
N GLN A 372 -2.88 -22.42 15.27
CA GLN A 372 -2.41 -23.59 16.03
C GLN A 372 -2.98 -23.61 17.46
N GLU A 373 -2.99 -22.47 18.16
CA GLU A 373 -3.55 -22.39 19.51
C GLU A 373 -5.06 -22.72 19.50
N ARG A 374 -5.80 -22.19 18.51
CA ARG A 374 -7.23 -22.49 18.33
C ARG A 374 -7.48 -23.99 18.15
N GLU A 375 -6.72 -24.65 17.27
CA GLU A 375 -6.86 -26.09 17.03
C GLU A 375 -6.52 -26.90 18.29
N SER A 376 -5.49 -26.51 19.03
CA SER A 376 -5.11 -27.19 20.29
C SER A 376 -6.20 -27.09 21.36
N ARG A 377 -6.92 -25.95 21.43
CA ARG A 377 -8.04 -25.75 22.35
C ARG A 377 -9.26 -26.55 21.92
N ALA A 378 -9.54 -26.64 20.62
CA ALA A 378 -10.64 -27.44 20.09
C ALA A 378 -10.42 -28.95 20.31
N ALA A 379 -9.16 -29.40 20.29
CA ALA A 379 -8.79 -30.80 20.53
C ALA A 379 -8.79 -31.20 22.02
N ARG A 380 -8.85 -30.26 22.97
CA ARG A 380 -8.94 -30.60 24.40
C ARG A 380 -10.33 -31.18 24.70
N PRO A 381 -10.42 -32.36 25.34
CA PRO A 381 -11.70 -32.86 25.81
C PRO A 381 -12.31 -31.85 26.80
N PRO A 382 -13.65 -31.73 26.86
CA PRO A 382 -14.29 -30.89 27.87
C PRO A 382 -13.77 -31.32 29.23
N GLY A 383 -13.21 -30.36 29.99
CA GLY A 383 -12.73 -30.62 31.34
C GLY A 383 -13.89 -31.08 32.23
N PRO A 384 -13.61 -31.80 33.34
CA PRO A 384 -14.66 -32.16 34.27
C PRO A 384 -15.37 -30.89 34.74
N GLU A 385 -16.70 -30.88 34.62
CA GLU A 385 -17.54 -29.84 35.20
C GLU A 385 -17.17 -29.69 36.68
N SER A 386 -16.76 -28.49 37.09
CA SER A 386 -16.57 -28.22 38.52
C SER A 386 -17.92 -28.37 39.20
N PRO A 387 -18.05 -29.22 40.24
CA PRO A 387 -19.28 -29.32 40.99
C PRO A 387 -19.57 -27.96 41.66
N ALA A 388 -20.84 -27.57 41.59
CA ALA A 388 -21.41 -26.29 41.99
C ALA A 388 -21.18 -25.90 43.46
#